data_AF-A0AAV8WLS9-F1
#
_entry.id   AF-A0AAV8WLS9-F1
#
_cell.length_a   1.000
_cell.length_b   1.000
_cell.length_c   1.000
_cell.angle_alpha   90.00
_cell.angle_beta   90.00
_cell.angle_gamma   90.00
#
_symmetry.space_group_name_H-M   'P 1'
#
loop_
_entity.id
_entity.type
_entity.pdbx_description
1 polymer ?
#
loop_
_entity_poly.entity_id
_entity_poly.type
_entity_poly.pdbx_seq_one_letter_code
_entity_poly.pdbx_strand_id
1 'polypeptide(L)'
;ELQKPYVLFSNFWESTISLFVPVVHKAIYEELKDEYLHVPNTTAEWLEISRQFDRLWNLPNVVGAIVGKHIRIAAPGDEGSAFYNYKSDHSIVLLALVCANYNFTYVNIGMNGRISDGGVYRESDLSKRK
;
A
#
# COMPACT_ATOMS: atom_id res chain seq x y z
N GLU A 1 40.86 -15.65 -38.53
CA GLU A 1 39.84 -16.35 -37.72
C GLU A 1 39.19 -15.37 -36.77
N LEU A 2 37.87 -15.20 -36.91
CA LEU A 2 37.04 -14.31 -36.10
C LEU A 2 36.30 -15.16 -35.07
N GLN A 3 36.59 -14.98 -33.79
CA GLN A 3 35.75 -15.52 -32.71
C GLN A 3 35.52 -14.42 -31.69
N LYS A 4 34.48 -13.61 -31.94
CA LYS A 4 33.91 -12.72 -30.92
C LYS A 4 33.16 -13.59 -29.90
N PRO A 5 33.35 -13.38 -28.58
CA PRO A 5 32.64 -14.16 -27.58
C PRO A 5 31.15 -13.87 -27.67
N TYR A 6 30.38 -14.94 -27.69
CA TYR A 6 28.93 -14.97 -27.63
C TYR A 6 28.46 -14.11 -26.46
N VAL A 7 27.84 -12.97 -26.77
CA VAL A 7 26.96 -12.29 -25.82
C VAL A 7 25.78 -13.24 -25.63
N LEU A 8 25.78 -13.94 -24.50
CA LEU A 8 24.61 -14.69 -24.04
C LEU A 8 23.50 -13.66 -23.80
N PHE A 9 22.58 -13.57 -24.76
CA PHE A 9 21.29 -12.90 -24.60
C PHE A 9 20.44 -13.69 -23.59
N SER A 10 20.77 -13.61 -22.31
CA SER A 10 19.84 -14.03 -21.26
C SER A 10 18.87 -12.87 -21.01
N ASN A 11 17.59 -13.13 -21.23
CA ASN A 11 16.41 -12.35 -20.79
C ASN A 11 15.71 -11.46 -21.84
N PHE A 12 15.61 -11.90 -23.10
CA PHE A 12 14.75 -11.24 -24.11
C PHE A 12 13.22 -11.36 -23.89
N TRP A 13 12.79 -11.87 -22.72
CA TRP A 13 11.39 -12.14 -22.39
C TRP A 13 11.00 -11.68 -20.98
N GLU A 14 11.54 -10.55 -20.49
CA GLU A 14 10.68 -9.74 -19.63
C GLU A 14 9.46 -9.41 -20.49
N SER A 15 8.37 -10.15 -20.25
CA SER A 15 7.15 -10.05 -21.05
C SER A 15 6.81 -8.57 -21.19
N THR A 16 6.43 -8.08 -22.37
CA THR A 16 6.05 -6.66 -22.57
C THR A 16 5.11 -6.15 -21.46
N ILE A 17 4.33 -7.05 -20.85
CA ILE A 17 3.54 -6.88 -19.62
C ILE A 17 4.34 -6.32 -18.43
N SER A 18 5.50 -6.87 -18.07
CA SER A 18 6.30 -6.36 -16.95
C SER A 18 6.77 -4.92 -17.16
N LEU A 19 6.90 -4.47 -18.41
CA LEU A 19 7.26 -3.09 -18.74
C LEU A 19 6.06 -2.14 -18.68
N PHE A 20 4.90 -2.53 -19.22
CA PHE A 20 3.75 -1.61 -19.28
C PHE A 20 2.97 -1.55 -17.96
N VAL A 21 2.93 -2.64 -17.17
CA VAL A 21 2.13 -2.69 -15.94
C VAL A 21 2.50 -1.55 -14.98
N PRO A 22 3.78 -1.29 -14.65
CA PRO A 22 4.16 -0.16 -13.80
C PRO A 22 3.77 1.19 -14.40
N VAL A 23 3.92 1.37 -15.71
CA VAL A 23 3.59 2.62 -16.42
C VAL A 23 2.10 2.92 -16.34
N VAL A 24 1.26 1.94 -16.66
CA VAL A 24 -0.20 2.09 -16.65
C VAL A 24 -0.72 2.28 -15.22
N HIS A 25 -0.26 1.50 -14.25
CA HIS A 25 -0.68 1.67 -12.86
C HIS A 25 -0.28 3.04 -12.31
N LYS A 26 0.93 3.51 -12.64
CA LYS A 26 1.37 4.85 -12.25
C LYS A 26 0.47 5.93 -12.86
N ALA A 27 0.15 5.84 -14.14
CA ALA A 27 -0.74 6.80 -14.80
C ALA A 27 -2.14 6.81 -14.17
N ILE A 28 -2.73 5.63 -13.92
CA ILE A 28 -4.03 5.51 -13.24
C ILE A 28 -3.97 6.13 -11.84
N TYR A 29 -2.91 5.84 -11.08
CA TYR A 29 -2.75 6.37 -9.73
C TYR A 29 -2.59 7.89 -9.74
N GLU A 30 -1.73 8.43 -10.60
CA GLU A 30 -1.49 9.87 -10.70
C GLU A 30 -2.76 10.66 -11.08
N GLU A 31 -3.60 10.09 -11.94
CA GLU A 31 -4.85 10.72 -12.38
C GLU A 31 -5.97 10.61 -11.34
N LEU A 32 -6.13 9.45 -10.69
CA LEU A 32 -7.32 9.17 -9.86
C LEU A 32 -7.10 9.35 -8.35
N LYS A 33 -5.86 9.38 -7.86
CA LYS A 33 -5.61 9.37 -6.40
C LYS A 33 -6.27 10.53 -5.67
N ASP A 34 -6.29 11.73 -6.25
CA ASP A 34 -6.78 12.93 -5.55
C ASP A 34 -8.32 12.94 -5.47
N GLU A 35 -8.99 12.25 -6.40
CA GLU A 35 -10.46 12.08 -6.40
C GLU A 35 -10.90 10.94 -5.47
N TYR A 36 -10.18 9.81 -5.47
CA TYR A 36 -10.63 8.59 -4.78
C TYR A 36 -9.99 8.36 -3.41
N LEU A 37 -8.76 8.84 -3.17
CA LEU A 37 -8.04 8.70 -1.89
C LEU A 37 -8.08 10.00 -1.10
N HIS A 38 -9.30 10.42 -0.75
CA HIS A 38 -9.53 11.63 0.03
C HIS A 38 -9.57 11.34 1.53
N VAL A 39 -8.56 11.83 2.26
CA VAL A 39 -8.60 11.87 3.72
C VAL A 39 -9.44 13.07 4.16
N PRO A 40 -10.48 12.89 4.98
CA PRO A 40 -11.28 13.99 5.49
C PRO A 40 -10.42 15.05 6.18
N ASN A 41 -10.73 16.32 5.89
CA ASN A 41 -9.97 17.48 6.39
C ASN A 41 -10.79 18.37 7.31
N THR A 42 -12.11 18.19 7.33
CA THR A 42 -13.01 18.99 8.15
C THR A 42 -13.70 18.14 9.21
N THR A 43 -14.03 18.76 10.35
CA THR A 43 -14.84 18.11 11.40
C THR A 43 -16.17 17.60 10.85
N ALA A 44 -16.77 18.31 9.89
CA ALA A 44 -18.03 17.90 9.28
C ALA A 44 -17.91 16.59 8.48
N GLU A 45 -16.85 16.43 7.69
CA GLU A 45 -16.60 15.18 6.94
C GLU A 45 -16.31 14.00 7.91
N TRP A 46 -15.52 14.22 8.97
CA TRP A 46 -15.28 13.19 9.98
C TRP A 46 -16.55 12.77 10.73
N LEU A 47 -17.38 13.75 11.08
CA LEU A 47 -18.68 13.48 11.72
C LEU A 47 -19.61 12.71 10.78
N GLU A 48 -19.56 12.98 9.49
CA GLU A 48 -20.35 12.23 8.52
C GLU A 48 -19.91 10.76 8.45
N ILE A 49 -18.60 10.49 8.44
CA ILE A 49 -18.10 9.11 8.51
C ILE A 49 -18.55 8.44 9.82
N SER A 50 -18.47 9.14 10.95
CA SER A 50 -18.95 8.65 12.26
C SER A 50 -20.42 8.25 12.23
N ARG A 51 -21.28 9.09 11.65
CA ARG A 51 -22.71 8.77 11.48
C ARG A 51 -22.92 7.57 10.58
N GLN A 52 -22.12 7.42 9.53
CA GLN A 52 -22.21 6.25 8.65
C GLN A 52 -21.80 4.97 9.36
N PHE A 53 -20.75 5.00 10.20
CA PHE A 53 -20.37 3.86 11.02
C PHE A 53 -21.45 3.49 12.03
N ASP A 54 -22.04 4.47 12.70
CA ASP A 54 -23.14 4.23 13.64
C ASP A 54 -24.34 3.60 12.92
N ARG A 55 -24.76 4.18 11.78
CA ARG A 55 -25.92 3.71 11.01
C ARG A 55 -25.73 2.32 10.38
N LEU A 56 -24.56 2.04 9.79
CA LEU A 56 -24.33 0.81 9.02
C LEU A 56 -23.80 -0.34 9.88
N TRP A 57 -23.01 -0.01 10.91
CA TRP A 57 -22.25 -0.98 11.69
C TRP A 57 -22.57 -0.95 13.19
N ASN A 58 -23.42 -0.03 13.65
CA ASN A 58 -23.73 0.17 15.07
C ASN A 58 -22.46 0.46 15.90
N LEU A 59 -21.53 1.21 15.31
CA LEU A 59 -20.26 1.63 15.88
C LEU A 59 -20.22 3.16 16.04
N PRO A 60 -20.74 3.70 17.15
CA PRO A 60 -20.79 5.14 17.35
C PRO A 60 -19.37 5.71 17.53
N ASN A 61 -19.17 6.95 17.08
CA ASN A 61 -17.91 7.71 17.20
C ASN A 61 -16.71 7.13 16.44
N VAL A 62 -16.91 6.13 15.58
CA VAL A 62 -15.83 5.57 14.74
C VAL A 62 -15.67 6.42 13.49
N VAL A 63 -14.52 7.06 13.32
CA VAL A 63 -14.23 7.94 12.19
C VAL A 63 -13.49 7.25 11.04
N GLY A 64 -13.19 5.97 11.19
CA GLY A 64 -12.47 5.16 10.21
C GLY A 64 -11.90 3.89 10.85
N ALA A 65 -11.63 2.89 10.00
CA ALA A 65 -10.95 1.67 10.40
C ALA A 65 -9.54 1.64 9.80
N ILE A 66 -8.52 1.49 10.65
CA ILE A 66 -7.13 1.33 10.21
C ILE A 66 -6.84 -0.17 10.09
N VAL A 67 -6.32 -0.58 8.94
CA VAL A 67 -6.00 -1.99 8.65
C VAL A 67 -4.62 -2.10 8.03
N GLY A 68 -3.78 -2.98 8.59
CA GLY A 68 -2.54 -3.43 8.00
C GLY A 68 -2.72 -4.72 7.19
N LYS A 69 -2.06 -4.82 6.04
CA LYS A 69 -1.99 -6.01 5.20
C LYS A 69 -0.57 -6.26 4.73
N HIS A 70 -0.08 -7.47 4.94
CA HIS A 70 1.19 -7.93 4.35
C HIS A 70 0.98 -8.31 2.88
N ILE A 71 1.69 -7.61 1.99
CA ILE A 71 1.80 -7.96 0.56
C ILE A 71 3.07 -8.79 0.42
N ARG A 72 2.91 -10.05 0.02
CA ARG A 72 4.04 -10.97 -0.18
C ARG A 72 4.94 -10.47 -1.31
N ILE A 73 6.23 -10.57 -1.11
CA ILE A 73 7.25 -10.25 -2.11
C ILE A 73 8.26 -11.40 -2.17
N ALA A 74 8.98 -11.52 -3.29
CA ALA A 74 10.18 -12.33 -3.31
C ALA A 74 11.19 -11.77 -2.29
N ALA A 75 11.95 -12.65 -1.64
CA ALA A 75 12.97 -12.24 -0.69
C ALA A 75 13.96 -11.27 -1.37
N PRO A 76 14.08 -10.01 -0.93
CA PRO A 76 15.09 -9.11 -1.45
C PRO A 76 16.46 -9.64 -1.01
N GLY A 77 17.38 -9.81 -1.98
CA GLY A 77 18.59 -10.62 -1.80
C GLY A 77 19.44 -10.23 -0.58
N ASP A 78 19.77 -8.93 -0.44
CA ASP A 78 20.74 -8.45 0.54
C ASP A 78 20.13 -7.85 1.81
N GLU A 79 18.79 -7.89 1.97
CA GLU A 79 18.10 -7.18 3.07
C GLU A 79 17.78 -8.08 4.29
N GLY A 80 18.34 -9.30 4.31
CA GLY A 80 18.23 -10.23 5.43
C GLY A 80 16.78 -10.46 5.89
N SER A 81 16.53 -10.29 7.19
CA SER A 81 15.20 -10.51 7.80
C SER A 81 14.32 -9.26 7.85
N ALA A 82 14.70 -8.14 7.20
CA ALA A 82 13.94 -6.89 7.27
C ALA A 82 12.51 -7.04 6.73
N PHE A 83 12.30 -7.86 5.69
CA PHE A 83 10.97 -8.12 5.12
C PHE A 83 10.32 -9.39 5.67
N TYR A 84 11.07 -10.17 6.46
CA TYR A 84 10.58 -11.42 7.01
C TYR A 84 9.60 -11.15 8.16
N ASN A 85 8.34 -11.49 7.93
CA ASN A 85 7.24 -11.20 8.83
C ASN A 85 6.98 -12.37 9.80
N TYR A 86 6.06 -12.15 10.75
CA TYR A 86 5.68 -13.15 11.76
C TYR A 86 4.94 -14.37 11.18
N LYS A 87 4.52 -14.32 9.90
CA LYS A 87 3.89 -15.43 9.16
C LYS A 87 4.92 -16.26 8.39
N SER A 88 6.20 -16.12 8.71
CA SER A 88 7.31 -16.83 8.08
C SER A 88 7.41 -16.59 6.57
N ASP A 89 7.22 -15.33 6.15
CA ASP A 89 7.24 -14.94 4.74
C ASP A 89 7.84 -13.54 4.53
N HIS A 90 8.32 -13.23 3.33
CA HIS A 90 8.80 -11.89 2.98
C HIS A 90 7.65 -11.02 2.48
N SER A 91 7.51 -9.81 3.04
CA SER A 91 6.43 -8.91 2.67
C SER A 91 6.78 -7.44 2.84
N ILE A 92 6.02 -6.58 2.17
CA ILE A 92 5.85 -5.18 2.54
C ILE A 92 4.49 -4.99 3.22
N VAL A 93 4.35 -3.92 4.00
CA VAL A 93 3.09 -3.56 4.65
C VAL A 93 2.34 -2.53 3.80
N LEU A 94 1.04 -2.79 3.60
CA LEU A 94 0.03 -1.81 3.22
C LEU A 94 -0.78 -1.47 4.46
N LEU A 95 -0.76 -0.21 4.87
CA LEU A 95 -1.65 0.34 5.88
C LEU A 95 -2.73 1.16 5.17
N ALA A 96 -4.00 0.95 5.50
CA ALA A 96 -5.09 1.72 4.92
C ALA A 96 -6.03 2.27 5.99
N LEU A 97 -6.60 3.45 5.73
CA LEU A 97 -7.78 3.95 6.42
C LEU A 97 -9.00 3.67 5.55
N VAL A 98 -10.01 3.03 6.12
CA VAL A 98 -11.23 2.61 5.44
C VAL A 98 -12.43 3.30 6.07
N CYS A 99 -13.33 3.86 5.25
CA CYS A 99 -14.58 4.44 5.73
C CYS A 99 -15.69 3.39 5.89
N ALA A 100 -16.84 3.78 6.42
CA ALA A 100 -17.96 2.86 6.67
C ALA A 100 -18.49 2.15 5.40
N ASN A 101 -18.26 2.71 4.21
CA ASN A 101 -18.70 2.15 2.94
C ASN A 101 -17.64 1.27 2.25
N TYR A 102 -16.64 0.79 3.00
CA TYR A 102 -15.53 -0.03 2.50
C TYR A 102 -14.59 0.66 1.51
N ASN A 103 -14.66 1.98 1.36
CA ASN A 103 -13.74 2.72 0.52
C ASN A 103 -12.45 3.06 1.27
N PHE A 104 -11.31 2.93 0.60
CA PHE A 104 -10.04 3.45 1.10
C PHE A 104 -10.04 4.99 1.01
N THR A 105 -9.80 5.64 2.13
CA THR A 105 -9.62 7.11 2.19
C THR A 105 -8.15 7.48 2.32
N TYR A 106 -7.31 6.55 2.79
CA TYR A 106 -5.87 6.70 2.89
C TYR A 106 -5.20 5.35 2.64
N VAL A 107 -4.02 5.36 2.01
CA VAL A 107 -3.12 4.21 1.94
C VAL A 107 -1.67 4.65 2.16
N ASN A 108 -0.90 3.82 2.86
CA ASN A 108 0.55 3.91 3.00
C ASN A 108 1.14 2.54 2.69
N ILE A 109 2.02 2.46 1.69
CA ILE A 109 2.50 1.19 1.14
C ILE A 109 4.02 1.22 1.06
N GLY A 110 4.67 0.11 1.42
CA GLY A 110 6.08 -0.12 1.14
C GLY A 110 6.99 -0.25 2.36
N MET A 111 6.45 -0.04 3.56
CA MET A 111 7.20 -0.31 4.79
C MET A 111 7.56 -1.79 4.90
N ASN A 112 8.70 -2.11 5.51
CA ASN A 112 9.16 -3.50 5.61
C ASN A 112 8.15 -4.35 6.40
N GLY A 113 8.03 -5.63 6.01
CA GLY A 113 7.07 -6.59 6.57
C GLY A 113 7.32 -7.01 8.02
N ARG A 114 8.44 -6.59 8.61
CA ARG A 114 8.74 -6.86 10.01
C ARG A 114 8.12 -5.81 10.95
N ILE A 115 7.81 -4.61 10.44
CA ILE A 115 7.22 -3.54 11.25
C ILE A 115 5.75 -3.88 11.57
N SER A 116 5.33 -3.61 12.81
CA SER A 116 3.94 -3.73 13.23
C SER A 116 3.07 -2.61 12.66
N ASP A 117 1.75 -2.85 12.54
CA ASP A 117 0.81 -1.84 12.06
C ASP A 117 0.90 -0.51 12.83
N GLY A 118 1.11 -0.57 14.15
CA GLY A 118 1.31 0.63 14.98
C GLY A 118 2.59 1.39 14.65
N GLY A 119 3.67 0.68 14.32
CA GLY A 119 4.92 1.30 13.85
C GLY A 119 4.76 1.96 12.48
N VAL A 120 4.06 1.28 11.55
CA VAL A 120 3.75 1.84 10.24
C VAL A 120 2.86 3.07 10.37
N TYR A 121 1.82 3.03 11.22
CA TYR A 121 0.94 4.17 11.47
C TYR A 121 1.71 5.37 12.01
N ARG A 122 2.56 5.18 13.02
CA ARG A 122 3.37 6.25 13.62
C ARG A 122 4.28 6.96 12.61
N GLU A 123 4.78 6.23 11.61
CA GLU A 123 5.62 6.83 10.57
C GLU A 123 4.84 7.36 9.37
N SER A 124 3.56 7.01 9.25
CA SER A 124 2.70 7.46 8.16
C SER A 124 2.35 8.95 8.24
N ASP A 125 2.10 9.57 7.09
CA ASP A 125 1.64 10.96 7.03
C ASP A 125 0.30 11.14 7.76
N LEU A 126 -0.54 10.10 7.80
CA LEU A 126 -1.82 10.13 8.49
C LEU A 126 -1.67 10.45 9.98
N SER A 127 -0.67 9.87 10.67
CA SER A 127 -0.44 10.17 12.10
C SER A 127 0.21 11.53 12.33
N LYS A 128 0.87 12.09 11.32
CA LYS A 128 1.58 13.37 11.36
C LYS A 128 0.66 14.55 11.02
N ARG A 129 -0.56 14.30 10.53
CA ARG A 129 -1.59 15.32 10.30
C ARG A 129 -2.01 15.93 11.64
N LYS A 130 -2.04 17.26 11.68
CA LYS A 130 -2.49 18.06 12.84
C LYS A 130 -3.89 18.60 12.60
#